data_AF-F6FG13-F1
#
_entry.id   AF-F6FG13-F1
#
_cell.length_a   1.000
_cell.length_b   1.000
_cell.length_c   1.000
_cell.angle_alpha   90.00
_cell.angle_beta   90.00
_cell.angle_gamma   90.00
#
_symmetry.space_group_name_H-M   'P 1'
#
loop_
_entity.id
_entity.type
_entity.pdbx_description
1 polymer ?
#
loop_
_entity_poly.entity_id
_entity_poly.type
_entity_poly.pdbx_seq_one_letter_code
_entity_poly.pdbx_strand_id
1 'polypeptide(L)'
;MTGAAKTAAALSGIGGAGSLTVGGVYYSSKETIGSIVKDKVLGTSSEFNESWKDQHKKLLGHKGELSAELKKLKEKHTNSDLEASREALKNWCKSSYEQTYKTSLSKANESLLNEVKTYCIQSTKERLQSTLNGQANKKVLSEAGDKNDFVTNYKALKNHNPSSDGVLDTELAAWKDKADTQGDTKWADLQGWCNKHYNTPFKGETDLFKNLKKYCIKAS
;
A
#
# COMPACT_ATOMS: atom_id res chain seq x y z
N MET A 1 -23.20 -47.45 -39.91
CA MET A 1 -23.87 -47.69 -38.62
C MET A 1 -22.77 -48.10 -37.63
N THR A 2 -22.11 -47.16 -36.94
CA THR A 2 -22.38 -46.75 -35.54
C THR A 2 -22.51 -47.92 -34.55
N GLY A 3 -21.60 -47.97 -33.57
CA GLY A 3 -21.70 -48.85 -32.41
C GLY A 3 -20.55 -48.65 -31.43
N ALA A 4 -20.69 -47.66 -30.55
CA ALA A 4 -19.77 -47.37 -29.45
C ALA A 4 -19.89 -48.41 -28.32
N ALA A 5 -18.77 -48.88 -27.76
CA ALA A 5 -18.75 -49.63 -26.51
C ALA A 5 -18.30 -48.72 -25.36
N LYS A 6 -19.20 -48.58 -24.38
CA LYS A 6 -19.14 -47.66 -23.24
C LYS A 6 -18.14 -48.14 -22.18
N THR A 7 -17.43 -47.17 -21.61
CA THR A 7 -16.67 -47.26 -20.36
C THR A 7 -17.56 -47.72 -19.21
N ALA A 8 -17.14 -48.77 -18.51
CA ALA A 8 -17.73 -49.21 -17.25
C ALA A 8 -16.96 -48.57 -16.08
N ALA A 9 -17.58 -47.56 -15.47
CA ALA A 9 -17.17 -47.05 -14.16
C ALA A 9 -17.75 -47.97 -13.08
N ALA A 10 -16.87 -48.62 -12.30
CA ALA A 10 -17.27 -49.35 -11.11
C ALA A 10 -17.38 -48.37 -9.93
N LEU A 11 -18.61 -48.11 -9.50
CA LEU A 11 -18.96 -47.45 -8.24
C LEU A 11 -19.44 -48.52 -7.24
N SER A 12 -18.76 -48.64 -6.11
CA SER A 12 -19.27 -49.24 -4.87
C SER A 12 -18.44 -48.68 -3.71
N GLY A 13 -18.96 -48.18 -2.59
CA GLY A 13 -20.32 -48.13 -2.10
C GLY A 13 -20.58 -46.91 -1.19
N ILE A 14 -21.83 -46.80 -0.77
CA ILE A 14 -22.46 -45.65 -0.10
C ILE A 14 -22.40 -45.86 1.42
N GLY A 15 -22.01 -44.84 2.17
CA GLY A 15 -22.19 -44.77 3.63
C GLY A 15 -21.68 -43.45 4.23
N GLY A 16 -22.57 -42.51 4.51
CA GLY A 16 -22.30 -41.27 5.26
C GLY A 16 -22.06 -40.03 4.40
N ALA A 17 -22.92 -39.01 4.55
CA ALA A 17 -22.84 -37.75 3.84
C ALA A 17 -21.54 -36.99 4.15
N GLY A 18 -20.80 -36.62 3.09
CA GLY A 18 -19.59 -35.82 3.18
C GLY A 18 -18.41 -36.39 2.41
N SER A 19 -18.56 -36.73 1.13
CA SER A 19 -17.42 -36.89 0.24
C SER A 19 -16.80 -35.51 -0.02
N LEU A 20 -16.06 -35.00 0.97
CA LEU A 20 -15.02 -34.01 0.73
C LEU A 20 -13.98 -34.70 -0.13
N THR A 21 -14.19 -34.66 -1.45
CA THR A 21 -13.13 -34.97 -2.40
C THR A 21 -11.93 -34.12 -2.02
N VAL A 22 -10.73 -34.68 -2.09
CA VAL A 22 -9.48 -33.98 -1.75
C VAL A 22 -9.39 -32.62 -2.50
N GLY A 23 -10.03 -32.50 -3.67
CA GLY A 23 -10.19 -31.23 -4.39
C GLY A 23 -11.12 -30.18 -3.74
N GLY A 24 -12.18 -30.59 -3.04
CA GLY A 24 -13.10 -29.68 -2.33
C GLY A 24 -12.50 -29.01 -1.09
N VAL A 25 -11.64 -29.72 -0.35
CA VAL A 25 -10.90 -29.15 0.80
C VAL A 25 -9.76 -28.23 0.32
N TYR A 26 -9.15 -28.55 -0.83
CA TYR A 26 -8.07 -27.76 -1.41
C TYR A 26 -8.53 -26.37 -1.87
N TYR A 27 -9.68 -26.27 -2.55
CA TYR A 27 -10.20 -24.98 -3.02
C TYR A 27 -10.84 -24.13 -1.92
N SER A 28 -11.50 -24.74 -0.93
CA SER A 28 -12.16 -24.01 0.17
C SER A 28 -11.19 -23.41 1.21
N SER A 29 -9.92 -23.83 1.21
CA SER A 29 -8.87 -23.36 2.14
C SER A 29 -7.78 -22.52 1.48
N LYS A 30 -7.93 -22.18 0.20
CA LYS A 30 -6.92 -21.42 -0.55
C LYS A 30 -6.98 -19.93 -0.15
N GLU A 31 -5.97 -19.46 0.55
CA GLU A 31 -5.74 -18.03 0.76
C GLU A 31 -4.78 -17.53 -0.34
N THR A 32 -5.13 -16.43 -1.00
CA THR A 32 -4.26 -15.78 -2.01
C THR A 32 -3.52 -14.61 -1.39
N ILE A 33 -2.43 -14.18 -2.01
CA ILE A 33 -1.74 -12.94 -1.60
C ILE A 33 -2.72 -11.77 -1.58
N GLY A 34 -3.58 -11.66 -2.59
CA GLY A 34 -4.64 -10.64 -2.68
C GLY A 34 -5.56 -10.63 -1.46
N SER A 35 -5.96 -11.80 -0.94
CA SER A 35 -6.78 -11.88 0.27
C SER A 35 -6.08 -11.40 1.55
N ILE A 36 -4.74 -11.45 1.58
CA ILE A 36 -3.94 -10.97 2.72
C ILE A 36 -3.72 -9.45 2.65
N VAL A 37 -3.35 -8.95 1.47
CA VAL A 37 -3.07 -7.51 1.29
C VAL A 37 -4.33 -6.68 1.11
N LYS A 38 -5.42 -7.31 0.65
CA LYS A 38 -6.74 -6.70 0.47
C LYS A 38 -6.66 -5.40 -0.34
N ASP A 39 -7.33 -4.39 0.14
CA ASP A 39 -7.41 -3.06 -0.42
C ASP A 39 -6.13 -2.25 -0.20
N LYS A 40 -5.12 -2.72 0.54
CA LYS A 40 -3.91 -1.93 0.87
C LYS A 40 -3.02 -1.62 -0.34
N VAL A 41 -3.21 -2.30 -1.46
CA VAL A 41 -2.44 -2.12 -2.68
C VAL A 41 -2.64 -0.75 -3.34
N LEU A 42 -1.66 -0.31 -4.13
CA LEU A 42 -1.76 0.89 -4.96
C LEU A 42 -2.85 0.74 -6.04
N GLY A 43 -3.53 1.84 -6.34
CA GLY A 43 -4.50 1.89 -7.43
C GLY A 43 -3.82 1.82 -8.80
N THR A 44 -4.61 1.53 -9.84
CA THR A 44 -4.11 1.31 -11.20
C THR A 44 -4.38 2.48 -12.15
N SER A 45 -5.19 3.44 -11.73
CA SER A 45 -5.51 4.69 -12.44
C SER A 45 -4.27 5.57 -12.64
N SER A 46 -4.35 6.50 -13.59
CA SER A 46 -3.24 7.41 -13.95
C SER A 46 -2.77 8.29 -12.80
N GLU A 47 -3.63 8.59 -11.82
CA GLU A 47 -3.28 9.34 -10.61
C GLU A 47 -2.21 8.65 -9.75
N PHE A 48 -2.04 7.33 -9.87
CA PHE A 48 -1.01 6.57 -9.18
C PHE A 48 0.30 6.43 -9.98
N ASN A 49 0.44 7.06 -11.15
CA ASN A 49 1.64 6.91 -11.98
C ASN A 49 2.92 7.32 -11.26
N GLU A 50 2.88 8.42 -10.49
CA GLU A 50 4.03 8.85 -9.69
C GLU A 50 4.30 7.88 -8.52
N SER A 51 3.26 7.28 -7.93
CA SER A 51 3.44 6.21 -6.92
C SER A 51 4.10 4.97 -7.52
N TRP A 52 3.67 4.52 -8.69
CA TRP A 52 4.29 3.39 -9.38
C TRP A 52 5.74 3.68 -9.80
N LYS A 53 6.02 4.93 -10.20
CA LYS A 53 7.38 5.41 -10.43
C LYS A 53 8.24 5.30 -9.16
N ASP A 54 7.73 5.77 -8.02
CA ASP A 54 8.43 5.69 -6.74
C ASP A 54 8.71 4.24 -6.33
N GLN A 55 7.73 3.36 -6.45
CA GLN A 55 7.90 1.92 -6.14
C GLN A 55 8.90 1.26 -7.07
N HIS A 56 8.91 1.62 -8.35
CA HIS A 56 9.90 1.13 -9.28
C HIS A 56 11.31 1.65 -8.95
N LYS A 57 11.46 2.92 -8.55
CA LYS A 57 12.75 3.44 -8.04
C LYS A 57 13.23 2.67 -6.81
N LYS A 58 12.30 2.34 -5.89
CA LYS A 58 12.60 1.52 -4.70
C LYS A 58 13.10 0.13 -5.09
N LEU A 59 12.48 -0.53 -6.08
CA LEU A 59 12.95 -1.81 -6.62
C LEU A 59 14.35 -1.70 -7.24
N LEU A 60 14.60 -0.67 -8.05
CA LEU A 60 15.91 -0.44 -8.66
C LEU A 60 17.01 -0.26 -7.60
N GLY A 61 16.71 0.47 -6.53
CA GLY A 61 17.63 0.70 -5.42
C GLY A 61 17.85 -0.50 -4.48
N HIS A 62 17.05 -1.56 -4.58
CA HIS A 62 17.15 -2.72 -3.70
C HIS A 62 18.44 -3.51 -3.94
N LYS A 63 19.17 -3.88 -2.87
CA LYS A 63 20.44 -4.62 -2.95
C LYS A 63 20.38 -6.05 -2.41
N GLY A 64 19.25 -6.46 -1.83
CA GLY A 64 19.06 -7.80 -1.29
C GLY A 64 18.60 -8.81 -2.34
N GLU A 65 18.23 -9.99 -1.85
CA GLU A 65 17.67 -11.06 -2.69
C GLU A 65 16.26 -10.71 -3.15
N LEU A 66 15.99 -10.99 -4.42
CA LEU A 66 14.69 -10.86 -5.06
C LEU A 66 14.29 -12.20 -5.66
N SER A 67 12.99 -12.44 -5.75
CA SER A 67 12.43 -13.52 -6.55
C SER A 67 12.89 -13.41 -7.99
N ALA A 68 12.95 -14.55 -8.67
CA ALA A 68 13.43 -14.62 -10.05
C ALA A 68 12.63 -13.68 -10.99
N GLU A 69 11.34 -13.49 -10.73
CA GLU A 69 10.48 -12.60 -11.51
C GLU A 69 10.81 -11.13 -11.29
N LEU A 70 10.90 -10.68 -10.03
CA LEU A 70 11.28 -9.29 -9.73
C LEU A 70 12.69 -8.96 -10.17
N LYS A 71 13.62 -9.91 -10.05
CA LYS A 71 14.99 -9.75 -10.55
C LYS A 71 15.00 -9.50 -12.06
N LYS A 72 14.29 -10.34 -12.83
CA LYS A 72 14.15 -10.14 -14.28
C LYS A 72 13.48 -8.81 -14.63
N LEU A 73 12.45 -8.42 -13.87
CA LEU A 73 11.77 -7.14 -14.06
C LEU A 73 12.75 -5.98 -13.85
N LYS A 74 13.50 -5.98 -12.75
CA LYS A 74 14.52 -4.99 -12.41
C LYS A 74 15.62 -4.90 -13.48
N GLU A 75 16.09 -6.03 -13.99
CA GLU A 75 17.13 -6.10 -15.02
C GLU A 75 16.65 -5.57 -16.38
N LYS A 76 15.39 -5.86 -16.75
CA LYS A 76 14.81 -5.45 -18.04
C LYS A 76 14.32 -3.99 -18.04
N HIS A 77 13.81 -3.52 -16.91
CA HIS A 77 13.21 -2.20 -16.76
C HIS A 77 14.08 -1.37 -15.83
N THR A 78 15.13 -0.73 -16.37
CA THR A 78 16.14 -0.02 -15.56
C THR A 78 15.84 1.46 -15.32
N ASN A 79 14.82 2.01 -15.98
CA ASN A 79 14.44 3.42 -15.89
C ASN A 79 12.99 3.57 -15.40
N SER A 80 12.80 4.12 -14.21
CA SER A 80 11.49 4.36 -13.59
C SER A 80 10.63 5.43 -14.27
N ASP A 81 11.24 6.33 -15.04
CA ASP A 81 10.51 7.40 -15.75
C ASP A 81 9.74 6.85 -16.96
N LEU A 82 10.11 5.67 -17.47
CA LEU A 82 9.42 5.02 -18.58
C LEU A 82 8.11 4.37 -18.13
N GLU A 83 7.06 4.59 -18.92
CA GLU A 83 5.75 3.99 -18.68
C GLU A 83 5.79 2.47 -18.71
N ALA A 84 6.53 1.88 -19.65
CA ALA A 84 6.70 0.44 -19.75
C ALA A 84 7.26 -0.19 -18.46
N SER A 85 8.13 0.51 -17.75
CA SER A 85 8.69 0.06 -16.47
C SER A 85 7.65 0.07 -15.34
N ARG A 86 6.82 1.12 -15.28
CA ARG A 86 5.73 1.22 -14.31
C ARG A 86 4.67 0.15 -14.56
N GLU A 87 4.30 -0.05 -15.83
CA GLU A 87 3.32 -1.06 -16.22
C GLU A 87 3.84 -2.48 -15.97
N ALA A 88 5.13 -2.75 -16.19
CA ALA A 88 5.73 -4.04 -15.84
C ALA A 88 5.56 -4.35 -14.34
N LEU A 89 5.90 -3.40 -13.46
CA LEU A 89 5.75 -3.59 -12.01
C LEU A 89 4.28 -3.73 -11.60
N LYS A 90 3.41 -2.88 -12.16
CA LYS A 90 1.95 -2.94 -11.92
C LYS A 90 1.39 -4.32 -12.31
N ASN A 91 1.80 -4.86 -13.45
CA ASN A 91 1.35 -6.17 -13.93
C ASN A 91 1.92 -7.32 -13.10
N TRP A 92 3.18 -7.23 -12.68
CA TRP A 92 3.74 -8.20 -11.74
C TRP A 92 2.96 -8.23 -10.42
N CYS A 93 2.63 -7.06 -9.87
CA CYS A 93 1.81 -6.95 -8.66
C CYS A 93 0.43 -7.60 -8.86
N LYS A 94 -0.28 -7.28 -9.96
CA LYS A 94 -1.58 -7.89 -10.29
C LYS A 94 -1.50 -9.42 -10.34
N SER A 95 -0.52 -9.96 -11.06
CA SER A 95 -0.31 -11.41 -11.15
C SER A 95 0.00 -12.02 -9.78
N SER A 96 0.82 -11.34 -8.98
CA SER A 96 1.19 -11.79 -7.64
C SER A 96 -0.01 -11.89 -6.69
N TYR A 97 -1.03 -11.05 -6.84
CA TYR A 97 -2.24 -11.09 -5.99
C TYR A 97 -3.05 -12.38 -6.18
N GLU A 98 -3.01 -12.97 -7.37
CA GLU A 98 -3.73 -14.21 -7.70
C GLU A 98 -2.98 -15.47 -7.21
N GLN A 99 -1.70 -15.33 -6.88
CA GLN A 99 -0.88 -16.43 -6.39
C GLN A 99 -1.33 -16.91 -5.01
N THR A 100 -1.18 -18.21 -4.80
CA THR A 100 -1.48 -18.86 -3.53
C THR A 100 -0.52 -18.39 -2.45
N TYR A 101 -1.06 -17.85 -1.36
CA TYR A 101 -0.30 -17.56 -0.16
C TYR A 101 -0.11 -18.83 0.67
N LYS A 102 -1.20 -19.52 1.01
CA LYS A 102 -1.17 -20.82 1.70
C LYS A 102 -2.42 -21.65 1.38
N THR A 103 -2.33 -22.94 1.66
CA THR A 103 -3.45 -23.89 1.64
C THR A 103 -3.37 -24.74 2.91
N SER A 104 -4.38 -25.58 3.18
CA SER A 104 -4.30 -26.56 4.27
C SER A 104 -3.12 -27.54 4.16
N LEU A 105 -2.48 -27.66 2.99
CA LEU A 105 -1.41 -28.62 2.71
C LEU A 105 -0.05 -27.97 2.42
N SER A 106 0.01 -26.64 2.32
CA SER A 106 1.22 -25.91 1.93
C SER A 106 1.57 -24.82 2.94
N LYS A 107 2.86 -24.62 3.18
CA LYS A 107 3.35 -23.50 4.00
C LYS A 107 3.03 -22.16 3.34
N ALA A 108 3.01 -21.12 4.17
CA ALA A 108 2.85 -19.74 3.72
C ALA A 108 4.00 -19.28 2.83
N ASN A 109 3.67 -18.64 1.71
CA ASN A 109 4.62 -17.97 0.83
C ASN A 109 4.93 -16.56 1.34
N GLU A 110 5.64 -16.50 2.48
CA GLU A 110 6.02 -15.25 3.14
C GLU A 110 6.95 -14.40 2.27
N SER A 111 7.81 -15.03 1.46
CA SER A 111 8.72 -14.33 0.56
C SER A 111 7.95 -13.47 -0.45
N LEU A 112 6.99 -14.07 -1.17
CA LEU A 112 6.17 -13.35 -2.13
C LEU A 112 5.31 -12.28 -1.44
N LEU A 113 4.72 -12.61 -0.28
CA LEU A 113 3.92 -11.65 0.47
C LEU A 113 4.74 -10.42 0.87
N ASN A 114 5.98 -10.62 1.31
CA ASN A 114 6.88 -9.54 1.69
C ASN A 114 7.29 -8.68 0.48
N GLU A 115 7.56 -9.30 -0.67
CA GLU A 115 7.83 -8.55 -1.90
C GLU A 115 6.61 -7.72 -2.34
N VAL A 116 5.42 -8.31 -2.31
CA VAL A 116 4.18 -7.60 -2.64
C VAL A 116 3.94 -6.45 -1.66
N LYS A 117 4.10 -6.67 -0.36
CA LYS A 117 4.00 -5.59 0.63
C LYS A 117 5.03 -4.49 0.39
N THR A 118 6.21 -4.84 -0.10
CA THR A 118 7.33 -3.89 -0.27
C THR A 118 7.19 -3.04 -1.52
N TYR A 119 6.71 -3.61 -2.63
CA TYR A 119 6.73 -2.98 -3.96
C TYR A 119 5.36 -2.66 -4.55
N CYS A 120 4.27 -3.23 -4.00
CA CYS A 120 2.90 -2.99 -4.47
C CYS A 120 2.08 -2.12 -3.51
N ILE A 121 2.63 -1.83 -2.33
CA ILE A 121 2.03 -0.96 -1.31
C ILE A 121 3.01 0.18 -1.06
N GLN A 122 2.54 1.42 -1.24
CA GLN A 122 3.24 2.61 -0.80
C GLN A 122 2.55 3.12 0.46
N SER A 123 3.29 3.33 1.53
CA SER A 123 2.77 4.05 2.69
C SER A 123 2.61 5.53 2.39
N THR A 124 1.72 6.20 3.11
CA THR A 124 1.55 7.64 3.00
C THR A 124 2.84 8.38 3.33
N LYS A 125 3.62 7.93 4.33
CA LYS A 125 4.93 8.51 4.65
C LYS A 125 5.91 8.43 3.48
N GLU A 126 6.05 7.25 2.87
CA GLU A 126 6.90 7.09 1.68
C GLU A 126 6.45 8.02 0.55
N ARG A 127 5.13 8.13 0.31
CA ARG A 127 4.62 9.02 -0.73
C ARG A 127 4.94 10.48 -0.43
N LEU A 128 4.74 10.94 0.80
CA LEU A 128 5.10 12.30 1.22
C LEU A 128 6.59 12.54 1.01
N GLN A 129 7.46 11.63 1.46
CA GLN A 129 8.91 11.74 1.27
C GLN A 129 9.29 11.88 -0.21
N SER A 130 8.69 11.07 -1.09
CA SER A 130 8.92 11.16 -2.53
C SER A 130 8.55 12.53 -3.11
N THR A 131 7.47 13.16 -2.63
CA THR A 131 7.08 14.51 -3.09
C THR A 131 8.06 15.62 -2.65
N LEU A 132 8.90 15.34 -1.64
CA LEU A 132 9.88 16.29 -1.11
C LEU A 132 11.30 16.07 -1.64
N ASN A 133 11.56 14.95 -2.32
CA ASN A 133 12.89 14.63 -2.83
C ASN A 133 13.46 15.77 -3.69
N GLY A 134 14.64 16.26 -3.31
CA GLY A 134 15.31 17.38 -3.99
C GLY A 134 14.90 18.78 -3.51
N GLN A 135 13.98 18.90 -2.54
CA GLN A 135 13.61 20.19 -1.95
C GLN A 135 14.46 20.46 -0.70
N ALA A 136 15.29 21.49 -0.75
CA ALA A 136 16.10 21.90 0.39
C ALA A 136 15.21 22.27 1.59
N ASN A 137 15.65 21.90 2.79
CA ASN A 137 14.99 22.21 4.07
C ASN A 137 13.57 21.68 4.27
N LYS A 138 13.06 20.81 3.38
CA LYS A 138 11.78 20.14 3.56
C LYS A 138 11.97 18.69 3.95
N LYS A 139 11.14 18.23 4.88
CA LYS A 139 11.10 16.84 5.33
C LYS A 139 9.71 16.48 5.83
N VAL A 140 9.41 15.18 5.84
CA VAL A 140 8.29 14.67 6.63
C VAL A 140 8.68 14.77 8.10
N LEU A 141 7.85 15.43 8.90
CA LEU A 141 8.08 15.55 10.34
C LEU A 141 7.86 14.18 10.98
N SER A 142 8.53 13.82 12.07
CA SER A 142 8.12 12.61 12.83
C SER A 142 8.64 12.56 14.25
N GLU A 143 9.58 13.43 14.61
CA GLU A 143 10.37 13.28 15.83
C GLU A 143 10.16 14.46 16.78
N ALA A 144 10.51 14.28 18.06
CA ALA A 144 10.44 15.36 19.05
C ALA A 144 11.35 16.56 18.70
N GLY A 145 12.39 16.34 17.88
CA GLY A 145 13.24 17.41 17.33
C GLY A 145 12.53 18.35 16.36
N ASP A 146 11.32 18.01 15.92
CA ASP A 146 10.50 18.79 14.97
C ASP A 146 9.50 19.71 15.67
N LYS A 147 9.62 19.91 16.99
CA LYS A 147 8.65 20.66 17.80
C LYS A 147 8.25 22.00 17.17
N ASN A 148 9.22 22.82 16.76
CA ASN A 148 8.93 24.16 16.23
C ASN A 148 8.16 24.09 14.90
N ASP A 149 8.48 23.11 14.05
CA ASP A 149 7.76 22.88 12.80
C ASP A 149 6.33 22.41 13.09
N PHE A 150 6.14 21.51 14.06
CA PHE A 150 4.81 21.08 14.50
C PHE A 150 3.99 22.20 15.15
N VAL A 151 4.60 23.06 15.99
CA VAL A 151 3.92 24.24 16.56
C VAL A 151 3.43 25.16 15.44
N THR A 152 4.29 25.42 14.45
CA THR A 152 3.95 26.26 13.30
C THR A 152 2.80 25.67 12.49
N ASN A 153 2.90 24.38 12.17
CA ASN A 153 1.85 23.67 11.41
C ASN A 153 0.54 23.57 12.19
N TYR A 154 0.60 23.35 13.50
CA TYR A 154 -0.58 23.33 14.36
C TYR A 154 -1.28 24.67 14.30
N LYS A 155 -0.56 25.78 14.51
CA LYS A 155 -1.14 27.14 14.43
C LYS A 155 -1.76 27.42 13.06
N ALA A 156 -1.20 26.88 11.98
CA ALA A 156 -1.73 27.03 10.63
C ALA A 156 -3.10 26.37 10.40
N LEU A 157 -3.56 25.44 11.27
CA LEU A 157 -4.93 24.89 11.21
C LEU A 157 -5.99 25.98 11.27
N LYS A 158 -5.75 27.07 12.02
CA LYS A 158 -6.67 28.21 12.15
C LYS A 158 -7.10 28.76 10.79
N ASN A 159 -6.15 28.82 9.85
CA ASN A 159 -6.34 29.37 8.51
C ASN A 159 -6.49 28.28 7.43
N HIS A 160 -6.83 27.05 7.82
CA HIS A 160 -7.09 25.95 6.89
C HIS A 160 -8.13 26.32 5.81
N ASN A 161 -7.82 25.97 4.56
CA ASN A 161 -8.71 26.14 3.40
C ASN A 161 -9.11 24.76 2.82
N PRO A 162 -10.37 24.31 2.97
CA PRO A 162 -10.78 22.97 2.53
C PRO A 162 -10.70 22.78 1.00
N SER A 163 -10.80 23.86 0.22
CA SER A 163 -10.74 23.79 -1.24
C SER A 163 -9.36 23.43 -1.77
N SER A 164 -8.28 23.79 -1.06
CA SER A 164 -6.90 23.48 -1.44
C SER A 164 -6.26 22.39 -0.59
N ASP A 165 -6.57 22.36 0.70
CA ASP A 165 -5.88 21.55 1.71
C ASP A 165 -6.65 20.26 2.06
N GLY A 166 -7.80 20.03 1.41
CA GLY A 166 -8.72 18.91 1.67
C GLY A 166 -9.57 19.14 2.91
N VAL A 167 -10.70 18.45 3.04
CA VAL A 167 -11.55 18.57 4.25
C VAL A 167 -10.78 18.07 5.48
N LEU A 168 -10.77 18.83 6.57
CA LEU A 168 -10.18 18.36 7.83
C LEU A 168 -10.92 17.14 8.35
N ASP A 169 -10.17 16.14 8.80
CA ASP A 169 -10.78 15.06 9.58
C ASP A 169 -11.28 15.55 10.95
N THR A 170 -12.00 14.68 11.66
CA THR A 170 -12.63 15.03 12.94
C THR A 170 -11.64 15.45 14.02
N GLU A 171 -10.43 14.87 14.05
CA GLU A 171 -9.40 15.21 15.04
C GLU A 171 -8.84 16.61 14.75
N LEU A 172 -8.43 16.88 13.51
CA LEU A 172 -7.90 18.18 13.10
C LEU A 172 -8.96 19.29 13.18
N ALA A 173 -10.21 18.99 12.79
CA ALA A 173 -11.32 19.94 12.84
C ALA A 173 -11.60 20.41 14.28
N ALA A 174 -11.49 19.51 15.26
CA ALA A 174 -11.68 19.86 16.67
C ALA A 174 -10.63 20.83 17.21
N TRP A 175 -9.46 20.93 16.57
CA TRP A 175 -8.36 21.81 16.99
C TRP A 175 -8.37 23.17 16.29
N LYS A 176 -9.04 23.28 15.14
CA LYS A 176 -8.97 24.44 14.24
C LYS A 176 -9.24 25.78 14.93
N ASP A 177 -10.30 25.87 15.73
CA ASP A 177 -10.76 27.16 16.25
C ASP A 177 -9.81 27.79 17.27
N LYS A 178 -9.04 26.97 17.99
CA LYS A 178 -8.10 27.39 19.03
C LYS A 178 -6.63 27.17 18.63
N ALA A 179 -6.39 26.84 17.37
CA ALA A 179 -5.08 26.42 16.88
C ALA A 179 -3.97 27.45 17.09
N ASP A 180 -4.29 28.73 16.87
CA ASP A 180 -3.40 29.88 17.03
C ASP A 180 -2.90 30.08 18.47
N THR A 181 -3.76 29.83 19.45
CA THR A 181 -3.46 29.99 20.88
C THR A 181 -2.92 28.72 21.54
N GLN A 182 -3.20 27.54 20.98
CA GLN A 182 -2.85 26.26 21.63
C GLN A 182 -1.60 25.58 21.05
N GLY A 183 -1.09 26.01 19.90
CA GLY A 183 0.02 25.33 19.21
C GLY A 183 1.22 24.99 20.09
N ASP A 184 1.65 25.90 20.97
CA ASP A 184 2.82 25.68 21.85
C ASP A 184 2.61 24.55 22.88
N THR A 185 1.36 24.26 23.24
CA THR A 185 0.98 23.24 24.23
C THR A 185 0.44 21.96 23.59
N LYS A 186 -0.03 22.04 22.33
CA LYS A 186 -0.78 20.98 21.65
C LYS A 186 -0.12 20.44 20.39
N TRP A 187 1.06 20.93 20.01
CA TRP A 187 1.83 20.43 18.87
C TRP A 187 2.05 18.89 18.89
N ALA A 188 2.16 18.28 20.08
CA ALA A 188 2.35 16.84 20.24
C ALA A 188 1.11 16.04 19.81
N ASP A 189 -0.09 16.62 19.91
CA ASP A 189 -1.33 15.99 19.44
C ASP A 189 -1.30 15.88 17.90
N LEU A 190 -0.84 16.92 17.21
CA LEU A 190 -0.61 16.88 15.76
C LEU A 190 0.51 15.90 15.36
N GLN A 191 1.61 15.85 16.11
CA GLN A 191 2.65 14.84 15.87
C GLN A 191 2.09 13.42 15.99
N GLY A 192 1.31 13.14 17.04
CA GLY A 192 0.65 11.85 17.26
C GLY A 192 -0.28 11.50 16.12
N TRP A 193 -1.08 12.46 15.66
CA TRP A 193 -1.96 12.30 14.50
C TRP A 193 -1.17 11.96 13.23
N CYS A 194 -0.13 12.72 12.89
CA CYS A 194 0.73 12.44 11.74
C CYS A 194 1.32 11.01 11.81
N ASN A 195 1.85 10.62 12.97
CA ASN A 195 2.46 9.31 13.19
C ASN A 195 1.46 8.15 13.04
N LYS A 196 0.23 8.32 13.53
CA LYS A 196 -0.86 7.36 13.37
C LYS A 196 -1.15 7.07 11.90
N HIS A 197 -1.09 8.09 11.04
CA HIS A 197 -1.48 7.98 9.64
C HIS A 197 -0.33 7.69 8.66
N TYR A 198 0.94 7.84 9.07
CA TYR A 198 2.10 7.60 8.22
C TYR A 198 2.19 6.20 7.60
N ASN A 199 1.81 5.18 8.37
CA ASN A 199 1.90 3.78 7.93
C ASN A 199 0.63 3.31 7.19
N THR A 200 -0.35 4.20 6.99
CA THR A 200 -1.52 3.87 6.18
C THR A 200 -1.12 3.77 4.71
N PRO A 201 -1.72 2.86 3.92
CA PRO A 201 -1.46 2.81 2.49
C PRO A 201 -1.93 4.09 1.80
N PHE A 202 -1.13 4.59 0.86
CA PHE A 202 -1.52 5.70 0.01
C PHE A 202 -2.68 5.30 -0.91
N LYS A 203 -3.75 6.10 -0.89
CA LYS A 203 -5.00 5.88 -1.65
C LYS A 203 -5.30 6.99 -2.64
N GLY A 204 -4.28 7.73 -3.09
CA GLY A 204 -4.46 8.91 -3.93
C GLY A 204 -4.54 10.19 -3.10
N GLU A 205 -4.81 11.30 -3.76
CA GLU A 205 -4.93 12.65 -3.19
C GLU A 205 -6.27 12.84 -2.44
N THR A 206 -6.53 11.94 -1.50
CA THR A 206 -7.66 12.00 -0.56
C THR A 206 -7.50 13.19 0.40
N ASP A 207 -8.58 13.59 1.08
CA ASP A 207 -8.53 14.64 2.09
C ASP A 207 -7.50 14.36 3.19
N LEU A 208 -7.44 13.10 3.66
CA LEU A 208 -6.41 12.67 4.62
C LEU A 208 -4.99 12.91 4.07
N PHE A 209 -4.72 12.55 2.82
CA PHE A 209 -3.40 12.76 2.23
C PHE A 209 -3.08 14.25 2.09
N LYS A 210 -4.04 15.08 1.67
CA LYS A 210 -3.86 16.53 1.57
C LYS A 210 -3.59 17.16 2.93
N ASN A 211 -4.32 16.74 3.98
CA ASN A 211 -4.08 17.18 5.36
C ASN A 211 -2.67 16.77 5.84
N LEU A 212 -2.24 15.53 5.58
CA LEU A 212 -0.88 15.07 5.92
C LEU A 212 0.19 15.87 5.16
N LYS A 213 -0.02 16.11 3.86
CA LYS A 213 0.87 16.92 3.02
C LYS A 213 0.94 18.36 3.50
N LYS A 214 -0.11 18.89 4.12
CA LYS A 214 -0.15 20.26 4.65
C LYS A 214 0.50 20.36 6.03
N TYR A 215 0.17 19.46 6.95
CA TYR A 215 0.46 19.63 8.37
C TYR A 215 1.58 18.74 8.91
N CYS A 216 1.99 17.72 8.16
CA CYS A 216 2.94 16.71 8.61
C CYS A 216 4.28 16.75 7.86
N ILE A 217 4.52 17.85 7.14
CA ILE A 217 5.81 18.16 6.51
C ILE A 217 6.30 19.50 7.04
N LYS A 218 7.61 19.69 7.04
CA LYS A 218 8.21 21.00 7.27
C LYS A 218 7.80 21.96 6.14
N ALA A 219 7.04 22.99 6.48
CA ALA A 219 6.84 24.13 5.59
C ALA A 219 8.17 24.88 5.43
N SER A 220 8.36 25.50 4.26
CA SER A 220 9.58 26.22 3.87
C SER A 220 10.12 27.13 4.96
#